data_AF-A0A960ARK1-F1
#
_entry.id   AF-A0A960ARK1-F1
#
_cell.length_a   1.000
_cell.length_b   1.000
_cell.length_c   1.000
_cell.angle_alpha   90.00
_cell.angle_beta   90.00
_cell.angle_gamma   90.00
#
_symmetry.space_group_name_H-M   'P 1'
#
loop_
_entity.id
_entity.type
_entity.pdbx_description
1 polymer ?
#
loop_
_entity_poly.entity_id
_entity_poly.type
_entity_poly.pdbx_seq_one_letter_code
_entity_poly.pdbx_strand_id
1 'polypeptide(L)'
;FGAVDPIARERLQDEFLALHDRVRKTVVLVTHDIDEAVKLGDRIAVMRQGGYLEQYDRPAAVLGFPTSDFVADFVGSDRAIKRLRVSPIPDDALGDDTVAAGPGVIDVPDTASLYDLLAATLQAESGIARVTPSGKAARVGDIDRLMLASRP
;
A
#
# COMPACT_ATOMS: atom_id res chain seq x y z
N PHE A 1 11.58 12.48 -8.06
CA PHE A 1 12.83 12.90 -7.38
C PHE A 1 14.07 12.31 -8.08
N GLY A 2 14.21 12.55 -9.39
CA GLY A 2 14.98 11.67 -10.27
C GLY A 2 16.51 11.76 -10.20
N ALA A 3 17.08 12.87 -9.69
CA ALA A 3 18.52 13.13 -9.75
C ALA A 3 19.29 12.84 -8.44
N VAL A 4 18.61 12.23 -7.46
CA VAL A 4 19.14 11.97 -6.11
C VAL A 4 19.28 10.47 -5.89
N ASP A 5 20.32 10.03 -5.18
CA ASP A 5 20.53 8.63 -4.81
C ASP A 5 19.32 8.01 -4.10
N PRO A 6 19.05 6.69 -4.24
CA PRO A 6 17.82 6.06 -3.76
C PRO A 6 17.50 6.30 -2.28
N ILE A 7 18.49 6.19 -1.39
CA ILE A 7 18.29 6.39 0.06
C ILE A 7 17.99 7.86 0.36
N ALA A 8 18.70 8.79 -0.28
CA ALA A 8 18.48 10.22 -0.07
C ALA A 8 17.13 10.65 -0.67
N ARG A 9 16.72 10.04 -1.79
CA ARG A 9 15.40 10.22 -2.39
C ARG A 9 14.29 9.84 -1.42
N GLU A 10 14.38 8.66 -0.80
CA GLU A 10 13.36 8.19 0.14
C GLU A 10 13.20 9.15 1.32
N ARG A 11 14.32 9.61 1.90
CA ARG A 11 14.29 10.61 2.98
C ARG A 11 13.64 11.93 2.55
N LEU A 12 13.93 12.42 1.35
CA LEU A 12 13.33 13.65 0.84
C LEU A 12 11.82 13.52 0.62
N GLN A 13 11.35 12.33 0.23
CA GLN A 13 9.93 12.04 0.09
C GLN A 13 9.22 12.08 1.44
N ASP A 14 9.82 11.50 2.48
CA ASP A 14 9.25 11.50 3.83
C ASP A 14 9.22 12.92 4.42
N GLU A 15 10.29 13.69 4.25
CA GLU A 15 10.35 15.11 4.63
C GLU A 15 9.32 15.96 3.88
N PHE A 16 9.11 15.67 2.59
CA PHE A 16 8.07 16.33 1.80
C PHE A 16 6.67 16.05 2.36
N LEU A 17 6.37 14.79 2.72
CA LEU A 17 5.09 14.42 3.32
C LEU A 17 4.88 15.11 4.68
N ALA A 18 5.90 15.11 5.54
CA ALA A 18 5.85 15.79 6.83
C ALA A 18 5.63 17.31 6.69
N LEU A 19 6.28 17.92 5.69
CA LEU A 19 6.07 19.33 5.37
C LEU A 19 4.66 19.58 4.83
N HIS A 20 4.17 18.74 3.91
CA HIS A 20 2.85 18.86 3.33
C HIS A 20 1.75 18.80 4.41
N ASP A 21 1.84 17.87 5.36
CA ASP A 21 0.89 17.73 6.46
C ASP A 21 0.83 18.98 7.36
N ARG A 22 1.99 19.62 7.56
CA ARG A 22 2.10 20.86 8.34
C ARG A 22 1.60 22.10 7.61
N VAL A 23 1.90 22.26 6.31
CA VAL A 23 1.59 23.48 5.55
C VAL A 23 0.20 23.42 4.90
N ARG A 24 -0.29 22.21 4.56
CA ARG A 24 -1.61 21.93 3.99
C ARG A 24 -1.93 22.74 2.73
N LYS A 25 -0.99 22.79 1.80
CA LYS A 25 -1.18 23.39 0.47
C LYS A 25 -1.44 22.31 -0.55
N THR A 26 -2.30 22.59 -1.52
CA THR A 26 -2.46 21.73 -2.69
C THR A 26 -1.16 21.67 -3.48
N VAL A 27 -0.64 20.47 -3.71
CA VAL A 27 0.58 20.23 -4.49
C VAL A 27 0.21 19.38 -5.71
N VAL A 28 0.78 19.73 -6.87
CA VAL A 28 0.75 18.89 -8.06
C VAL A 28 2.17 18.41 -8.31
N LEU A 29 2.40 17.11 -8.14
CA LEU A 29 3.68 16.47 -8.41
C LEU A 29 3.63 15.76 -9.76
N VAL A 30 4.66 15.93 -10.58
CA VAL A 30 4.82 15.21 -11.84
C VAL A 30 5.98 14.24 -11.69
N THR A 31 5.71 12.96 -11.95
CA THR A 31 6.72 11.91 -11.95
C THR A 31 6.44 10.91 -13.06
N HIS A 32 7.49 10.18 -13.47
CA HIS A 32 7.39 9.05 -14.38
C HIS A 32 7.40 7.71 -13.63
N ASP A 33 7.60 7.74 -12.33
CA ASP A 33 7.71 6.56 -11.47
C ASP A 33 6.39 6.35 -10.73
N ILE A 34 5.75 5.21 -10.94
CA ILE A 34 4.49 4.85 -10.30
C ILE A 34 4.64 4.72 -8.79
N ASP A 35 5.80 4.27 -8.29
CA ASP A 35 6.01 4.08 -6.85
C ASP A 35 6.10 5.43 -6.13
N GLU A 36 6.70 6.44 -6.78
CA GLU A 36 6.64 7.81 -6.28
C GLU A 36 5.21 8.33 -6.23
N ALA A 37 4.42 8.11 -7.29
CA ALA A 37 3.04 8.57 -7.35
C ALA A 37 2.14 7.90 -6.29
N VAL A 38 2.36 6.60 -6.05
CA VAL A 38 1.63 5.82 -5.04
C VAL A 38 2.00 6.24 -3.62
N LYS A 39 3.29 6.50 -3.36
CA LYS A 39 3.76 6.93 -2.03
C LYS A 39 3.33 8.35 -1.67
N LEU A 40 3.36 9.27 -2.65
CA LEU A 40 3.22 10.70 -2.39
C LEU A 40 1.84 11.28 -2.72
N GLY A 41 1.05 10.60 -3.54
CA GLY A 41 -0.19 11.13 -4.10
C GLY A 41 -1.44 10.67 -3.37
N ASP A 42 -2.30 11.63 -3.03
CA ASP A 42 -3.69 11.32 -2.62
C ASP A 42 -4.52 10.79 -3.80
N ARG A 43 -4.20 11.27 -5.00
CA ARG A 43 -4.79 10.89 -6.29
C ARG A 43 -3.70 10.89 -7.35
N ILE A 44 -3.82 9.97 -8.30
CA ILE A 44 -2.88 9.78 -9.40
C ILE A 44 -3.60 10.06 -10.71
N ALA A 45 -3.03 10.94 -11.53
CA ALA A 45 -3.43 11.16 -12.91
C ALA A 45 -2.43 10.47 -13.84
N VAL A 46 -2.83 9.39 -14.50
CA VAL A 46 -2.02 8.71 -15.51
C VAL A 46 -2.25 9.40 -16.84
N MET A 47 -1.19 9.95 -17.43
CA MET A 47 -1.23 10.68 -18.69
C MET A 47 -0.41 9.96 -19.75
N ARG A 48 -0.92 9.87 -20.97
CA ARG A 48 -0.18 9.36 -22.13
C ARG A 48 0.40 10.49 -22.97
N GLN A 49 1.24 10.10 -23.94
CA GLN A 49 1.84 11.02 -24.90
C GLN A 49 0.79 11.90 -25.58
N GLY A 50 1.09 13.19 -25.70
CA GLY A 50 0.15 14.20 -26.20
C GLY A 50 -0.71 14.85 -25.12
N GLY A 51 -0.53 14.48 -23.84
CA GLY A 51 -1.23 15.11 -22.71
C GLY A 51 -2.64 14.59 -22.47
N TYR A 52 -2.97 13.42 -23.02
CA TYR A 52 -4.27 12.79 -22.81
C TYR A 52 -4.31 12.09 -21.44
N LEU A 53 -5.36 12.36 -20.67
CA LEU A 53 -5.62 11.70 -19.40
C LEU A 53 -6.22 10.31 -19.66
N GLU A 54 -5.57 9.27 -19.15
CA GLU A 54 -6.02 7.88 -19.27
C GLU A 54 -6.81 7.44 -18.03
N GLN A 55 -6.36 7.83 -16.84
CA GLN A 55 -7.03 7.52 -15.58
C GLN A 55 -6.75 8.58 -14.51
N TYR A 56 -7.73 8.89 -13.66
CA TYR A 56 -7.57 9.74 -12.49
C TYR A 56 -8.32 9.15 -11.29
N ASP A 57 -7.59 8.57 -10.34
CA ASP A 57 -8.20 7.95 -9.16
C ASP A 57 -7.22 7.88 -7.97
N ARG A 58 -7.66 7.31 -6.84
CA ARG A 58 -6.80 6.99 -5.70
C ARG A 58 -5.77 5.91 -6.07
N PRO A 59 -4.60 5.87 -5.40
CA PRO A 59 -3.57 4.86 -5.65
C PRO A 59 -4.08 3.42 -5.69
N ALA A 60 -4.90 3.03 -4.70
CA ALA A 60 -5.46 1.67 -4.64
C ALA A 60 -6.34 1.31 -5.85
N ALA A 61 -7.10 2.28 -6.39
CA ALA A 61 -7.96 2.08 -7.54
C ALA A 61 -7.15 2.01 -8.84
N VAL A 62 -6.15 2.87 -9.01
CA VAL A 62 -5.24 2.82 -10.18
C VAL A 62 -4.48 1.49 -10.26
N LEU A 63 -4.03 0.97 -9.12
CA LEU A 63 -3.32 -0.32 -9.05
C LEU A 63 -4.27 -1.53 -9.19
N GLY A 64 -5.49 -1.45 -8.68
CA GLY A 64 -6.45 -2.55 -8.67
C GLY A 64 -7.32 -2.65 -9.92
N PHE A 65 -7.67 -1.50 -10.52
CA PHE A 65 -8.62 -1.34 -11.62
C PHE A 65 -8.06 -0.39 -12.68
N PRO A 66 -6.97 -0.78 -13.37
CA PRO A 66 -6.50 0.00 -14.51
C PRO A 66 -7.61 0.08 -15.56
N THR A 67 -7.91 1.29 -16.04
CA THR A 67 -9.02 1.53 -16.99
C THR A 67 -8.66 1.25 -18.45
N SER A 68 -7.37 1.05 -18.75
CA SER A 68 -6.87 0.69 -20.08
C SER A 68 -5.64 -0.21 -19.99
N ASP A 69 -5.33 -0.92 -21.07
CA ASP A 69 -4.12 -1.74 -21.17
C ASP A 69 -2.85 -0.89 -20.98
N PHE A 70 -2.87 0.37 -21.45
CA PHE A 70 -1.78 1.31 -21.20
C PHE A 70 -1.57 1.56 -19.71
N VAL A 71 -2.64 1.80 -18.94
CA VAL A 71 -2.51 1.99 -17.49
C VAL A 71 -2.06 0.70 -16.82
N ALA A 72 -2.58 -0.45 -17.24
CA ALA A 72 -2.19 -1.76 -16.72
C ALA A 72 -0.68 -2.05 -16.93
N ASP A 73 -0.16 -1.73 -18.12
CA ASP A 73 1.25 -1.86 -18.45
C ASP A 73 2.11 -0.86 -17.67
N PHE A 74 1.61 0.38 -17.52
CA PHE A 74 2.31 1.44 -16.80
C PHE A 74 2.49 1.14 -15.30
N VAL A 75 1.46 0.58 -14.64
CA VAL A 75 1.54 0.22 -13.22
C VAL A 75 2.35 -1.06 -12.98
N GLY A 76 2.48 -1.91 -14.00
CA GLY A 76 3.31 -3.11 -13.97
C GLY A 76 2.65 -4.38 -13.44
N SER A 77 3.40 -5.47 -13.50
CA SER A 77 2.97 -6.83 -13.12
C SER A 77 2.91 -7.05 -11.60
N ASP A 78 3.66 -6.25 -10.83
CA ASP A 78 3.70 -6.28 -9.37
C ASP A 78 2.62 -5.42 -8.69
N ARG A 79 1.68 -4.88 -9.48
CA ARG A 79 0.57 -4.03 -9.01
C ARG A 79 -0.25 -4.66 -7.87
N ALA A 80 -0.38 -5.98 -7.84
CA ALA A 80 -1.09 -6.69 -6.78
C ALA A 80 -0.41 -6.47 -5.42
N ILE A 81 0.93 -6.59 -5.36
CA ILE A 81 1.71 -6.36 -4.14
C ILE A 81 1.75 -4.87 -3.81
N LYS A 82 1.90 -3.99 -4.82
CA LYS A 82 1.86 -2.54 -4.62
C LYS A 82 0.52 -2.08 -4.03
N ARG A 83 -0.58 -2.69 -4.46
CA ARG A 83 -1.92 -2.40 -3.93
C ARG A 83 -2.02 -2.71 -2.43
N LEU A 84 -1.42 -3.82 -1.97
CA LEU A 84 -1.44 -4.17 -0.54
C LEU A 84 -0.83 -3.08 0.35
N ARG A 85 0.13 -2.30 -0.16
CA ARG A 85 0.77 -1.19 0.58
C ARG A 85 -0.14 0.01 0.81
N VAL A 86 -1.18 0.15 0.00
CA VAL A 86 -2.16 1.25 0.07
C VAL A 86 -3.57 0.78 0.41
N SER A 87 -3.72 -0.51 0.75
CA SER A 87 -4.96 -1.09 1.23
C SER A 87 -4.92 -1.21 2.75
N PRO A 88 -5.87 -0.60 3.48
CA PRO A 88 -6.01 -0.82 4.92
C PRO A 88 -6.39 -2.29 5.19
N ILE A 89 -6.16 -2.75 6.42
CA ILE A 89 -6.61 -4.08 6.87
C ILE A 89 -8.13 -4.03 7.08
N PRO A 90 -8.95 -4.75 6.31
CA PRO A 90 -10.38 -4.83 6.57
C PRO A 90 -10.70 -5.88 7.64
N ASP A 91 -11.81 -5.72 8.33
CA ASP A 91 -12.19 -6.56 9.47
C ASP A 91 -12.40 -8.04 9.12
N ASP A 92 -12.74 -8.33 7.86
CA ASP A 92 -13.01 -9.66 7.31
C ASP A 92 -11.77 -10.37 6.76
N ALA A 93 -10.64 -9.66 6.65
CA ALA A 93 -9.35 -10.26 6.31
C ALA A 93 -8.75 -11.07 7.47
N LEU A 94 -9.27 -10.91 8.68
CA LEU A 94 -8.75 -11.51 9.90
C LEU A 94 -9.57 -12.74 10.28
N GLY A 95 -8.92 -13.71 10.93
CA GLY A 95 -9.63 -14.80 11.58
C GLY A 95 -10.51 -14.30 12.72
N ASP A 96 -11.56 -15.05 13.03
CA ASP A 96 -12.46 -14.75 14.15
C ASP A 96 -11.79 -14.99 15.52
N ASP A 97 -10.70 -15.76 15.53
CA ASP A 97 -9.95 -16.09 16.74
C ASP A 97 -9.06 -14.93 17.18
N THR A 98 -9.06 -14.66 18.48
CA THR A 98 -8.09 -13.79 19.14
C THR A 98 -6.87 -14.59 19.59
N VAL A 99 -5.68 -14.06 19.35
CA VAL A 99 -4.41 -14.67 19.78
C VAL A 99 -3.80 -13.82 20.88
N ALA A 100 -3.33 -14.48 21.95
CA ALA A 100 -2.62 -13.80 23.03
C ALA A 100 -1.23 -13.34 22.55
N ALA A 101 -0.74 -12.23 23.11
CA ALA A 101 0.65 -11.85 22.91
C ALA A 101 1.57 -12.95 23.45
N GLY A 102 2.65 -13.26 22.71
CA GLY A 102 3.57 -14.30 23.10
C GLY A 102 4.79 -14.41 22.19
N PRO A 103 5.78 -15.23 22.56
CA PRO A 103 6.96 -15.46 21.74
C PRO A 103 6.58 -16.00 20.37
N GLY A 104 7.12 -15.42 19.30
CA GLY A 104 6.85 -15.83 17.91
C GLY A 104 5.55 -15.29 17.30
N VAL A 105 4.82 -14.42 18.01
CA VAL A 105 3.71 -13.63 17.47
C VAL A 105 4.22 -12.22 17.18
N ILE A 106 3.97 -11.71 15.97
CA ILE A 106 4.31 -10.34 15.59
C ILE A 106 3.06 -9.47 15.68
N ASP A 107 3.15 -8.37 16.42
CA ASP A 107 2.07 -7.40 16.56
C ASP A 107 2.08 -6.40 15.40
N VAL A 108 0.91 -6.19 14.82
CA VAL A 108 0.66 -5.24 13.72
C VAL A 108 -0.46 -4.29 14.15
N PRO A 109 -0.30 -2.97 14.05
CA PRO A 109 -1.41 -2.02 14.28
C PRO A 109 -2.54 -2.21 13.26
N ASP A 110 -3.79 -2.01 13.66
CA ASP A 110 -4.94 -1.98 12.74
C ASP A 110 -4.88 -0.84 11.70
N THR A 111 -4.12 0.21 12.00
CA THR A 111 -3.81 1.30 11.07
C THR A 111 -2.77 0.93 10.01
N ALA A 112 -2.15 -0.24 10.10
CA ALA A 112 -1.16 -0.69 9.13
C ALA A 112 -1.80 -1.14 7.81
N SER A 113 -0.97 -1.38 6.80
CA SER A 113 -1.43 -1.87 5.50
C SER A 113 -1.55 -3.41 5.46
N LEU A 114 -2.29 -3.94 4.49
CA LEU A 114 -2.30 -5.38 4.21
C LEU A 114 -0.91 -5.92 3.87
N TYR A 115 -0.03 -5.09 3.31
CA TYR A 115 1.37 -5.45 3.07
C TYR A 115 2.11 -5.71 4.37
N ASP A 116 1.97 -4.82 5.36
CA ASP A 116 2.62 -4.96 6.67
C ASP A 116 2.11 -6.20 7.41
N LEU A 117 0.80 -6.44 7.34
CA LEU A 117 0.19 -7.64 7.90
C LEU A 117 0.71 -8.93 7.26
N LEU A 118 0.78 -8.98 5.93
CA LEU A 118 1.33 -10.13 5.21
C LEU A 118 2.82 -10.33 5.53
N ALA A 119 3.60 -9.25 5.55
CA ALA A 119 5.02 -9.31 5.88
C ALA A 119 5.25 -9.84 7.31
N ALA A 120 4.51 -9.34 8.29
CA ALA A 120 4.55 -9.83 9.66
C ALA A 120 4.16 -11.32 9.75
N THR A 121 3.12 -11.72 9.02
CA THR A 121 2.63 -13.11 9.00
C THR A 121 3.69 -14.07 8.44
N LEU A 122 4.43 -13.67 7.41
CA LEU A 122 5.50 -14.45 6.81
C LEU A 122 6.79 -14.48 7.64
N GLN A 123 7.04 -13.44 8.44
CA GLN A 123 8.20 -13.35 9.33
C GLN A 123 7.99 -14.07 10.67
N ALA A 124 6.74 -14.17 11.12
CA ALA A 124 6.40 -14.88 12.34
C ALA A 124 6.73 -16.37 12.18
N GLU A 125 7.56 -16.92 13.06
CA GLU A 125 7.88 -18.36 13.08
C GLU A 125 6.63 -19.23 13.26
N SER A 126 5.62 -18.69 13.95
CA SER A 126 4.31 -19.32 14.13
C SER A 126 3.44 -19.29 12.87
N GLY A 127 3.79 -18.46 11.88
CA GLY A 127 2.96 -18.13 10.72
C GLY A 127 1.73 -17.28 11.09
N ILE A 128 1.75 -16.59 12.23
CA ILE A 128 0.64 -15.82 12.78
C ILE A 128 1.10 -14.39 13.10
N ALA A 129 0.40 -13.41 12.54
CA ALA A 129 0.45 -12.02 12.98
C ALA A 129 -0.80 -11.66 13.80
N ARG A 130 -0.64 -10.81 14.82
CA ARG A 130 -1.73 -10.33 15.66
C ARG A 130 -2.01 -8.86 15.37
N VAL A 131 -3.23 -8.55 15.00
CA VAL A 131 -3.68 -7.16 14.83
C VAL A 131 -4.04 -6.56 16.18
N THR A 132 -3.57 -5.34 16.44
CA THR A 132 -3.81 -4.61 17.69
C THR A 132 -4.63 -3.35 17.42
N PRO A 133 -5.57 -2.97 18.30
CA PRO A 133 -5.83 -3.53 19.63
C PRO A 133 -6.80 -4.72 19.65
N SER A 134 -7.39 -5.10 18.51
CA SER A 134 -8.44 -6.14 18.43
C SER A 134 -7.99 -7.52 18.93
N GLY A 135 -6.70 -7.83 18.84
CA GLY A 135 -6.12 -9.12 19.18
C GLY A 135 -6.43 -10.22 18.16
N LYS A 136 -7.12 -9.89 17.06
CA LYS A 136 -7.45 -10.83 15.98
C LYS A 136 -6.19 -11.29 15.25
N ALA A 137 -6.21 -12.51 14.73
CA ALA A 137 -5.07 -13.10 14.04
C ALA A 137 -5.22 -13.08 12.52
N ALA A 138 -4.09 -12.91 11.83
CA ALA A 138 -3.92 -13.25 10.42
C ALA A 138 -2.92 -14.40 10.30
N ARG A 139 -3.20 -15.38 9.44
CA ARG A 139 -2.35 -16.57 9.24
C ARG A 139 -1.89 -16.65 7.79
N VAL A 140 -0.77 -17.35 7.55
CA VAL A 140 -0.28 -17.59 6.17
C VAL A 140 -1.36 -18.28 5.30
N GLY A 141 -2.24 -19.10 5.90
CA GLY A 141 -3.37 -19.72 5.20
C GLY A 141 -4.48 -18.75 4.76
N ASP A 142 -4.49 -17.51 5.26
CA ASP A 142 -5.47 -16.49 4.91
C ASP A 142 -5.09 -15.70 3.64
N ILE A 143 -4.07 -16.10 2.88
CA ILE A 143 -3.64 -15.39 1.65
C ILE A 143 -4.82 -15.18 0.70
N ASP A 144 -5.70 -16.16 0.51
CA ASP A 144 -6.89 -16.01 -0.34
C ASP A 144 -7.83 -14.92 0.18
N ARG A 145 -8.01 -14.84 1.51
CA ARG A 145 -8.80 -13.79 2.16
C ARG A 145 -8.12 -12.43 2.06
N LEU A 146 -6.81 -12.32 2.27
CA LEU A 146 -6.04 -11.08 2.10
C LEU A 146 -6.10 -10.56 0.65
N MET A 147 -6.07 -11.47 -0.32
CA MET A 147 -6.18 -11.13 -1.74
C MET A 147 -7.60 -10.71 -2.13
N LEU A 148 -8.63 -11.35 -1.57
CA LEU A 148 -10.03 -10.93 -1.71
C LEU A 148 -10.31 -9.58 -1.03
N ALA A 149 -9.81 -9.39 0.18
CA ALA A 149 -9.90 -8.18 1.00
C ALA A 149 -9.25 -6.95 0.36
N SER A 150 -8.24 -7.15 -0.48
CA SER A 150 -7.63 -6.06 -1.25
C SER A 150 -8.47 -5.62 -2.47
N ARG A 151 -9.59 -6.31 -2.78
CA ARG A 151 -10.59 -5.87 -3.77
C ARG A 151 -11.55 -4.86 -3.08
N PRO A 152 -12.06 -3.85 -3.80
CA PRO A 152 -12.94 -2.82 -3.28
C PRO A 152 -14.35 -3.33 -3.03
#